data_AF-A0A6N7YP24-F1
#
_entry.id   AF-A0A6N7YP24-F1
#
_cell.length_a   1.000
_cell.length_b   1.000
_cell.length_c   1.000
_cell.angle_alpha   90.00
_cell.angle_beta   90.00
_cell.angle_gamma   90.00
#
_symmetry.space_group_name_H-M   'P 1'
#
loop_
_entity.id
_entity.type
_entity.pdbx_description
1 polymer ?
#
loop_
_entity_poly.entity_id
_entity_poly.type
_entity_poly.pdbx_seq_one_letter_code
_entity_poly.pdbx_strand_id
1 'polypeptide(L)'
;MRDLRTPTPVASFELHELRSEHDRVVVRGRWSGTRGMRFVRPTLLVGDREVLASLEHKPWAPDEGAPWTAAFPWEGPAIEPGDAALAVTPAVTVPLAPEASRSAPPAAAPAPRGTPPARADLPAPAAPPADVDLATRADERDAVRADRPAPVAADRRDRGSGEPSASADRPAPAMEAPGADPELDRLRARLAGAERDREEARATASRLREDLDEARERRFAAEDALRAAQEQRHRAELERDDARADGRRSEGWAEQQSRHVRSVQEESARLVRERDDLRAALAAVERERDEALRRADHAREARDETLIAFRALERRARTGDTADHAALPAATRERRAPRPEAEDPAPAERPAARAESAPERPAPERLVPRDDGDDDTQPPADRRRAHAGTTLTAPDDDPTLVAPADDPDEPLGVVALPAAKDLAADVHHVDRLSARPVTAFDVWAVRILGSVAAVCFLGLLLLLMLTFA
;
A
#
# COMPACT_ATOMS: atom_id res chain seq x y z
N MET A 1 -6.16 -14.01 -17.98
CA MET A 1 -5.74 -13.26 -16.78
C MET A 1 -5.74 -11.78 -17.13
N ARG A 2 -6.84 -11.08 -16.84
CA ARG A 2 -6.94 -9.62 -16.94
C ARG A 2 -6.49 -9.07 -15.59
N ASP A 3 -5.52 -8.15 -15.59
CA ASP A 3 -5.10 -7.40 -14.40
C ASP A 3 -6.31 -6.64 -13.82
N LEU A 4 -6.89 -7.16 -12.74
CA LEU A 4 -7.84 -6.45 -11.89
C LEU A 4 -7.07 -5.53 -10.92
N ARG A 5 -6.22 -4.64 -11.45
CA ARG A 5 -5.84 -3.46 -10.68
C ARG A 5 -7.11 -2.63 -10.60
N THR A 6 -7.81 -2.71 -9.47
CA THR A 6 -8.89 -1.77 -9.16
C THR A 6 -8.32 -0.38 -9.40
N PRO A 7 -8.85 0.39 -10.37
CA PRO A 7 -8.30 1.70 -10.68
C PRO A 7 -8.31 2.49 -9.38
N THR A 8 -7.14 2.94 -8.93
CA THR A 8 -7.04 3.82 -7.77
C THR A 8 -8.03 4.95 -8.01
N PRO A 9 -9.01 5.17 -7.12
CA PRO A 9 -10.02 6.19 -7.34
C PRO A 9 -9.28 7.52 -7.50
N VAL A 10 -9.31 8.07 -8.71
CA VAL A 10 -8.76 9.37 -9.01
C VAL A 10 -9.72 10.36 -8.38
N ALA A 11 -9.29 11.10 -7.36
CA ALA A 11 -10.12 12.13 -6.77
C ALA A 11 -10.58 13.11 -7.85
N SER A 12 -11.88 13.39 -7.89
CA SER A 12 -12.50 14.31 -8.84
C SER A 12 -13.08 15.51 -8.10
N PHE A 13 -13.08 16.65 -8.79
CA PHE A 13 -13.61 17.90 -8.27
C PHE A 13 -14.70 18.42 -9.19
N GLU A 14 -15.89 18.61 -8.66
CA GLU A 14 -17.00 19.25 -9.35
C GLU A 14 -17.00 20.74 -9.02
N LEU A 15 -16.65 21.57 -10.01
CA LEU A 15 -16.66 23.03 -9.86
C LEU A 15 -18.11 23.55 -9.81
N HIS A 16 -18.46 24.23 -8.72
CA HIS A 16 -19.75 24.94 -8.59
C HIS A 16 -19.64 26.42 -8.93
N GLU A 17 -18.58 27.10 -8.48
CA GLU A 17 -18.41 28.54 -8.66
C GLU A 17 -16.92 28.88 -8.76
N LEU A 18 -16.55 29.64 -9.79
CA LEU A 18 -15.25 30.32 -9.89
C LEU A 18 -15.51 31.81 -10.00
N ARG A 19 -15.23 32.56 -8.94
CA ARG A 19 -15.52 34.00 -8.87
C ARG A 19 -14.26 34.80 -8.63
N SER A 20 -14.00 35.77 -9.49
CA SER A 20 -12.94 36.76 -9.28
C SER A 20 -13.52 37.95 -8.49
N GLU A 21 -12.96 38.25 -7.32
CA GLU A 21 -13.34 39.35 -6.43
C GLU A 21 -12.13 40.24 -6.19
N HIS A 22 -12.10 41.46 -6.74
CA HIS A 22 -11.07 42.50 -6.53
C HIS A 22 -9.60 41.99 -6.54
N ASP A 23 -9.11 41.47 -5.43
CA ASP A 23 -7.73 41.01 -5.15
C ASP A 23 -7.62 39.50 -4.91
N ARG A 24 -8.69 38.72 -5.13
CA ARG A 24 -8.73 37.28 -4.90
C ARG A 24 -9.67 36.54 -5.84
N VAL A 25 -9.46 35.24 -5.94
CA VAL A 25 -10.32 34.30 -6.68
C VAL A 25 -10.87 33.29 -5.70
N VAL A 26 -12.18 33.11 -5.69
CA VAL A 26 -12.88 32.13 -4.85
C VAL A 26 -13.29 30.94 -5.70
N VAL A 27 -12.86 29.76 -5.30
CA VAL A 27 -13.21 28.47 -5.92
C VAL A 27 -14.15 27.72 -4.97
N ARG A 28 -15.33 27.36 -5.44
CA ARG A 28 -16.30 26.51 -4.72
C ARG A 28 -16.61 25.27 -5.53
N GLY A 29 -16.74 24.14 -4.84
CA GLY A 29 -17.05 22.88 -5.49
C GLY A 29 -17.31 21.76 -4.50
N ARG A 30 -17.30 20.52 -4.99
CA ARG A 30 -17.37 19.31 -4.19
C ARG A 30 -16.29 18.34 -4.62
N TRP A 31 -15.74 17.63 -3.65
CA TRP A 31 -14.79 16.57 -3.90
C TRP A 31 -15.45 15.20 -3.76
N SER A 32 -15.06 14.26 -4.61
CA SER A 32 -15.42 12.84 -4.51
C SER A 32 -14.20 11.96 -4.69
N GLY A 33 -14.21 10.76 -4.09
CA GLY A 33 -13.07 9.84 -4.15
C GLY A 33 -11.86 10.30 -3.32
N THR A 34 -12.08 11.14 -2.30
CA THR A 34 -11.02 11.70 -1.44
C THR A 34 -10.72 10.85 -0.21
N ARG A 35 -11.46 9.76 0.00
CA ARG A 35 -11.30 8.91 1.18
C ARG A 35 -9.86 8.39 1.31
N GLY A 36 -9.23 8.68 2.44
CA GLY A 36 -7.85 8.28 2.72
C GLY A 36 -6.77 9.22 2.15
N MET A 37 -7.15 10.30 1.47
CA MET A 37 -6.19 11.30 0.99
C MET A 37 -5.89 12.36 2.04
N ARG A 38 -4.62 12.77 2.11
CA ARG A 38 -4.18 13.91 2.93
C ARG A 38 -4.23 15.18 2.10
N PHE A 39 -5.14 16.09 2.42
CA PHE A 39 -5.22 17.40 1.79
C PHE A 39 -4.15 18.32 2.37
N VAL A 40 -3.30 18.87 1.50
CA VAL A 40 -2.41 20.00 1.86
C VAL A 40 -3.08 21.32 1.47
N ARG A 41 -2.39 22.44 1.72
CA ARG A 41 -2.84 23.76 1.28
C ARG A 41 -3.02 23.75 -0.24
N PRO A 42 -4.24 24.00 -0.75
CA PRO A 42 -4.49 23.98 -2.19
C PRO A 42 -3.68 25.06 -2.92
N THR A 43 -3.26 24.73 -4.14
CA THR A 43 -2.60 25.63 -5.09
C THR A 43 -3.47 25.76 -6.34
N LEU A 44 -3.79 26.98 -6.73
CA LEU A 44 -4.43 27.29 -8.00
C LEU A 44 -3.32 27.55 -9.04
N LEU A 45 -3.37 26.80 -10.14
CA LEU A 45 -2.48 26.91 -11.28
C LEU A 45 -3.23 27.64 -12.39
N VAL A 46 -2.69 28.77 -12.87
CA VAL A 46 -3.32 29.61 -13.90
C VAL A 46 -2.25 30.02 -14.90
N GLY A 47 -2.20 29.34 -16.06
CA GLY A 47 -1.05 29.42 -16.96
C GLY A 47 0.26 29.04 -16.25
N ASP A 48 1.24 29.95 -16.25
CA ASP A 48 2.54 29.76 -15.58
C ASP A 48 2.57 30.26 -14.13
N ARG A 49 1.43 30.72 -13.59
CA ARG A 49 1.34 31.27 -12.22
C ARG A 49 0.77 30.23 -11.28
N GLU A 50 1.46 30.03 -10.16
CA GLU A 50 1.01 29.21 -9.04
C GLU A 50 0.64 30.11 -7.86
N VAL A 51 -0.56 29.92 -7.31
CA VAL A 51 -1.07 30.73 -6.20
C VAL A 51 -1.61 29.83 -5.10
N LEU A 52 -1.13 30.03 -3.87
CA LEU A 52 -1.57 29.25 -2.71
C LEU A 52 -2.86 29.82 -2.11
N ALA A 53 -3.79 28.94 -1.72
CA ALA A 53 -5.05 29.33 -1.08
C ALA A 53 -4.80 30.13 0.21
N SER A 54 -5.63 31.12 0.53
CA SER A 54 -5.61 31.83 1.82
C SER A 54 -5.99 30.88 2.97
N LEU A 55 -5.65 31.28 4.21
CA LEU A 55 -5.96 30.50 5.41
C LEU A 55 -7.42 30.70 5.91
N GLU A 56 -8.20 31.54 5.24
CA GLU A 56 -9.54 31.97 5.66
C GLU A 56 -10.55 30.81 5.70
N HIS A 57 -10.41 29.82 4.82
CA HIS A 57 -11.34 28.69 4.67
C HIS A 57 -10.73 27.35 5.12
N LYS A 58 -10.00 27.34 6.24
CA LYS A 58 -9.52 26.11 6.89
C LYS A 58 -10.66 25.49 7.74
N PRO A 59 -10.87 24.16 7.78
CA PRO A 59 -10.04 23.08 7.23
C PRO A 59 -10.24 22.82 5.73
N TRP A 60 -9.13 22.58 5.01
CA TRP A 60 -9.17 22.31 3.56
C TRP A 60 -9.48 20.86 3.19
N ALA A 61 -9.42 19.93 4.15
CA ALA A 61 -9.80 18.55 3.93
C ALA A 61 -11.33 18.46 3.84
N PRO A 62 -11.90 18.17 2.65
CA PRO A 62 -13.33 18.06 2.49
C PRO A 62 -13.83 16.73 3.06
N ASP A 63 -15.00 16.76 3.69
CA ASP A 63 -15.81 15.55 3.81
C ASP A 63 -16.33 15.17 2.41
N GLU A 64 -16.41 13.87 2.12
CA GLU A 64 -16.82 13.38 0.80
C GLU A 64 -18.20 13.91 0.42
N GLY A 65 -18.29 14.58 -0.73
CA GLY A 65 -19.51 15.21 -1.22
C GLY A 65 -19.93 16.50 -0.51
N ALA A 66 -19.23 16.95 0.54
CA ALA A 66 -19.54 18.20 1.23
C ALA A 66 -19.12 19.43 0.40
N PRO A 67 -19.82 20.58 0.54
CA PRO A 67 -19.42 21.81 -0.13
C PRO A 67 -18.04 22.25 0.36
N TRP A 68 -17.15 22.55 -0.57
CA TRP A 68 -15.77 22.95 -0.33
C TRP A 68 -15.52 24.34 -0.91
N THR A 69 -14.72 25.16 -0.23
CA THR A 69 -14.39 26.53 -0.67
C THR A 69 -12.94 26.86 -0.35
N ALA A 70 -12.25 27.48 -1.30
CA ALA A 70 -10.93 28.06 -1.11
C ALA A 70 -10.83 29.41 -1.82
N ALA A 71 -10.13 30.37 -1.21
CA ALA A 71 -9.86 31.68 -1.79
C ALA A 71 -8.37 31.79 -2.11
N PHE A 72 -8.00 32.44 -3.20
CA PHE A 72 -6.62 32.55 -3.70
C PHE A 72 -6.31 34.02 -3.97
N PRO A 73 -5.25 34.62 -3.37
CA PRO A 73 -4.89 36.01 -3.64
C PRO A 73 -4.46 36.17 -5.10
N TRP A 74 -5.22 36.92 -5.89
CA TRP A 74 -5.04 37.03 -7.32
C TRP A 74 -5.12 38.48 -7.77
N GLU A 75 -3.98 39.02 -8.17
CA GLU A 75 -3.87 40.29 -8.87
C GLU A 75 -3.74 39.99 -10.37
N GLY A 76 -4.86 40.12 -11.08
CA GLY A 76 -4.94 39.83 -12.50
C GLY A 76 -6.37 39.96 -13.06
N PRO A 77 -6.53 39.78 -14.39
CA PRO A 77 -7.85 39.72 -15.02
C PRO A 77 -8.66 38.52 -14.49
N ALA A 78 -9.97 38.54 -14.75
CA ALA A 78 -10.84 37.42 -14.43
C ALA A 78 -10.34 36.13 -15.07
N ILE A 79 -10.32 35.05 -14.28
CA ILE A 79 -9.82 33.74 -14.71
C ILE A 79 -10.95 32.97 -15.39
N GLU A 80 -10.69 32.52 -16.62
CA GLU A 80 -11.56 31.56 -17.30
C GLU A 80 -11.31 30.15 -16.73
N PRO A 81 -12.36 29.37 -16.36
CA PRO A 81 -12.19 28.03 -15.80
C PRO A 81 -11.37 27.07 -16.69
N GLY A 82 -11.37 27.32 -18.00
CA GLY A 82 -10.61 26.56 -19.00
C GLY A 82 -9.09 26.58 -18.82
N ASP A 83 -8.58 27.67 -18.25
CA ASP A 83 -7.15 27.97 -18.14
C ASP A 83 -6.60 27.73 -16.72
N ALA A 84 -7.43 27.18 -15.84
CA ALA A 84 -7.11 26.98 -14.43
C ALA A 84 -7.18 25.50 -14.03
N ALA A 85 -6.25 25.11 -13.16
CA ALA A 85 -6.25 23.81 -12.50
C ALA A 85 -6.03 23.96 -11.00
N LEU A 86 -6.60 23.04 -10.23
CA LEU A 86 -6.53 23.00 -8.78
C LEU A 86 -5.66 21.83 -8.33
N ALA A 87 -4.52 22.12 -7.72
CA ALA A 87 -3.63 21.14 -7.12
C ALA A 87 -3.87 21.08 -5.60
N VAL A 88 -4.25 19.91 -5.08
CA VAL A 88 -4.52 19.69 -3.65
C VAL A 88 -3.52 18.77 -2.97
N THR A 89 -2.76 18.02 -3.77
CA THR A 89 -1.60 17.22 -3.35
C THR A 89 -0.57 17.20 -4.49
N PRO A 90 0.71 16.86 -4.25
CA PRO A 90 1.70 16.72 -5.32
C PRO A 90 1.30 15.73 -6.43
N ALA A 91 0.38 14.81 -6.14
CA ALA A 91 -0.09 13.79 -7.08
C ALA A 91 -1.45 14.10 -7.72
N VAL A 92 -2.19 15.10 -7.24
CA VAL A 92 -3.56 15.38 -7.70
C VAL A 92 -3.71 16.83 -8.10
N THR A 93 -3.80 17.01 -9.41
CA THR A 93 -4.11 18.27 -10.09
C THR A 93 -5.36 18.04 -10.93
N VAL A 94 -6.42 18.80 -10.64
CA VAL A 94 -7.72 18.66 -11.32
C VAL A 94 -7.98 19.91 -12.16
N PRO A 95 -8.21 19.81 -13.48
CA PRO A 95 -8.61 20.96 -14.28
C PRO A 95 -9.96 21.50 -13.80
N LEU A 96 -10.12 22.82 -13.73
CA LEU A 96 -11.38 23.46 -13.30
C LEU A 96 -12.41 23.57 -14.43
N ALA A 97 -12.01 23.30 -15.67
CA ALA A 97 -12.90 23.28 -16.82
C ALA A 97 -13.95 22.16 -16.68
N PRO A 98 -15.25 22.43 -16.87
CA PRO A 98 -16.26 21.38 -16.85
C PRO A 98 -15.98 20.39 -17.99
N GLU A 99 -15.80 19.10 -17.65
CA GLU A 99 -15.52 18.03 -18.62
C GLU A 99 -16.58 17.91 -19.72
N ALA A 100 -17.79 18.44 -19.47
CA ALA A 100 -18.92 18.45 -20.39
C ALA A 100 -18.64 19.12 -21.76
N SER A 101 -17.58 19.92 -21.92
CA SER A 101 -17.21 20.52 -23.21
C SER A 101 -16.06 19.84 -23.96
N ARG A 102 -15.46 18.77 -23.43
CA ARG A 102 -14.49 17.92 -24.17
C ARG A 102 -15.13 16.62 -24.65
N SER A 103 -16.33 16.71 -25.24
CA SER A 103 -16.78 15.69 -26.19
C SER A 103 -16.12 15.95 -27.55
N ALA A 104 -14.79 15.90 -27.59
CA ALA A 104 -14.07 15.74 -28.84
C ALA A 104 -14.19 14.26 -29.24
N PRO A 105 -14.57 13.94 -30.49
CA PRO A 105 -14.64 12.55 -30.93
C PRO A 105 -13.26 11.90 -30.71
N PRO A 106 -13.20 10.67 -30.18
CA PRO A 106 -11.94 10.02 -29.90
C PRO A 106 -11.11 10.00 -31.18
N ALA A 107 -9.95 10.67 -31.16
CA ALA A 107 -8.97 10.59 -32.22
C ALA A 107 -8.68 9.11 -32.44
N ALA A 108 -9.00 8.62 -33.64
CA ALA A 108 -8.89 7.23 -34.02
C ALA A 108 -7.47 6.72 -33.72
N ALA A 109 -7.39 5.75 -32.80
CA ALA A 109 -6.16 5.04 -32.53
C ALA A 109 -5.64 4.41 -33.84
N PRO A 110 -4.35 4.55 -34.19
CA PRO A 110 -3.79 3.89 -35.35
C PRO A 110 -3.84 2.37 -35.15
N ALA A 111 -4.46 1.67 -36.11
CA ALA A 111 -4.61 0.23 -36.09
C ALA A 111 -3.24 -0.48 -35.98
N PRO A 112 -3.05 -1.43 -35.06
CA PRO A 112 -1.83 -2.21 -35.01
C PRO A 112 -1.77 -3.16 -36.21
N ARG A 113 -0.90 -2.85 -37.19
CA ARG A 113 -0.39 -3.82 -38.16
C ARG A 113 0.94 -4.35 -37.62
N GLY A 114 1.00 -5.64 -37.32
CA GLY A 114 2.25 -6.26 -36.87
C GLY A 114 2.10 -7.74 -36.50
N THR A 115 2.21 -8.57 -37.52
CA THR A 115 2.49 -10.01 -37.63
C THR A 115 2.91 -10.76 -36.35
N PRO A 116 2.26 -11.90 -36.00
CA PRO A 116 2.71 -12.78 -34.91
C PRO A 116 3.91 -13.65 -35.36
N PRO A 117 4.98 -13.79 -34.55
CA PRO A 117 6.02 -14.78 -34.80
C PRO A 117 5.55 -16.20 -34.48
N ALA A 118 6.09 -17.15 -35.26
CA ALA A 118 5.79 -18.56 -35.24
C ALA A 118 5.99 -19.21 -33.84
N ARG A 119 4.99 -20.01 -33.45
CA ARG A 119 5.01 -20.92 -32.31
C ARG A 119 6.17 -21.92 -32.45
N ALA A 120 7.09 -21.89 -31.49
CA ALA A 120 7.91 -23.04 -31.16
C ALA A 120 7.21 -23.85 -30.06
N ASP A 121 7.30 -25.17 -30.19
CA ASP A 121 6.64 -26.20 -29.40
C ASP A 121 6.93 -26.06 -27.90
N LEU A 122 5.86 -25.94 -27.11
CA LEU A 122 5.85 -26.17 -25.68
C LEU A 122 4.90 -27.34 -25.37
N PRO A 123 5.30 -28.31 -24.54
CA PRO A 123 4.51 -29.48 -24.22
C PRO A 123 3.27 -29.10 -23.40
N ALA A 124 2.15 -29.72 -23.76
CA ALA A 124 0.84 -29.49 -23.16
C ALA A 124 0.84 -29.71 -21.64
N PRO A 125 0.26 -28.79 -20.85
CA PRO A 125 0.00 -29.06 -19.44
C PRO A 125 -1.08 -30.14 -19.33
N ALA A 126 -0.75 -31.19 -18.59
CA ALA A 126 -1.65 -32.28 -18.25
C ALA A 126 -2.93 -31.72 -17.60
N ALA A 127 -4.07 -32.13 -18.14
CA ALA A 127 -5.38 -31.85 -17.58
C ALA A 127 -5.48 -32.45 -16.17
N PRO A 128 -6.05 -31.72 -15.18
CA PRO A 128 -6.45 -32.34 -13.93
C PRO A 128 -7.60 -33.34 -14.19
N PRO A 129 -7.63 -34.49 -13.51
CA PRO A 129 -8.72 -35.46 -13.64
C PRO A 129 -10.03 -34.83 -13.16
N ALA A 130 -11.00 -34.76 -14.06
CA ALA A 130 -12.38 -34.45 -13.75
C ALA A 130 -13.03 -35.72 -13.19
N ASP A 131 -12.92 -35.91 -11.87
CA ASP A 131 -13.61 -36.99 -11.17
C ASP A 131 -14.86 -36.48 -10.42
N VAL A 132 -16.00 -36.91 -10.99
CA VAL A 132 -17.16 -37.51 -10.35
C VAL A 132 -17.82 -36.78 -9.16
N ASP A 133 -18.90 -36.03 -9.42
CA ASP A 133 -20.14 -36.12 -8.60
C ASP A 133 -21.36 -35.28 -9.06
N LEU A 134 -21.44 -34.89 -10.34
CA LEU A 134 -22.58 -34.10 -10.84
C LEU A 134 -23.50 -34.84 -11.82
N ALA A 135 -23.11 -36.01 -12.34
CA ALA A 135 -23.96 -36.79 -13.22
C ALA A 135 -25.05 -37.58 -12.45
N THR A 136 -24.77 -38.03 -11.22
CA THR A 136 -25.70 -38.86 -10.43
C THR A 136 -26.90 -38.10 -9.87
N ARG A 137 -26.82 -36.76 -9.75
CA ARG A 137 -27.95 -35.93 -9.28
C ARG A 137 -28.94 -35.52 -10.36
N ALA A 138 -28.58 -35.66 -11.64
CA ALA A 138 -29.49 -35.36 -12.75
C ALA A 138 -30.53 -36.49 -12.93
N ASP A 139 -30.12 -37.75 -12.78
CA ASP A 139 -31.02 -38.91 -12.94
C ASP A 139 -32.02 -39.08 -11.78
N GLU A 140 -31.69 -38.67 -10.55
CA GLU A 140 -32.65 -38.70 -9.43
C GLU A 140 -33.80 -37.68 -9.57
N ARG A 141 -33.58 -36.56 -10.28
CA ARG A 141 -34.63 -35.55 -10.48
C ARG A 141 -35.66 -35.96 -11.55
N ASP A 142 -35.28 -36.80 -12.51
CA ASP A 142 -36.22 -37.31 -13.51
C ASP A 142 -37.01 -38.53 -13.01
N ALA A 143 -36.47 -39.32 -12.07
CA ALA A 143 -37.20 -40.42 -11.45
C ALA A 143 -38.36 -39.96 -10.54
N VAL A 144 -38.23 -38.84 -9.83
CA VAL A 144 -39.30 -38.32 -8.94
C VAL A 144 -40.44 -37.65 -9.73
N ARG A 145 -40.25 -37.35 -11.02
CA ARG A 145 -41.29 -36.74 -11.86
C ARG A 145 -42.24 -37.76 -12.50
N ALA A 146 -41.86 -39.03 -12.55
CA ALA A 146 -42.63 -40.09 -13.17
C ALA A 146 -43.82 -40.59 -12.32
N ASP A 147 -43.87 -40.29 -11.02
CA ASP A 147 -44.93 -40.77 -10.11
C ASP A 147 -45.93 -39.66 -9.71
N ARG A 148 -45.92 -38.52 -10.40
CA ARG A 148 -46.90 -37.45 -10.18
C ARG A 148 -48.17 -37.78 -10.97
N PRO A 149 -49.33 -38.06 -10.32
CA PRO A 149 -50.57 -38.33 -11.04
C PRO A 149 -50.93 -37.13 -11.91
N ALA A 150 -51.19 -37.41 -13.19
CA ALA A 150 -51.58 -36.42 -14.18
C ALA A 150 -52.73 -35.56 -13.62
N PRO A 151 -52.66 -34.21 -13.73
CA PRO A 151 -53.78 -33.37 -13.36
C PRO A 151 -54.96 -33.73 -14.27
N VAL A 152 -56.00 -34.30 -13.68
CA VAL A 152 -57.29 -34.53 -14.32
C VAL A 152 -57.73 -33.21 -14.92
N ALA A 153 -57.72 -33.14 -16.24
CA ALA A 153 -58.23 -32.03 -17.02
C ALA A 153 -59.69 -31.82 -16.62
N ALA A 154 -59.93 -30.81 -15.78
CA ALA A 154 -61.25 -30.29 -15.53
C ALA A 154 -61.70 -29.60 -16.83
N ASP A 155 -62.36 -30.40 -17.67
CA ASP A 155 -63.18 -30.03 -18.81
C ASP A 155 -64.28 -29.07 -18.33
N ARG A 156 -63.90 -27.80 -18.13
CA ARG A 156 -64.81 -26.71 -17.82
C ARG A 156 -65.43 -26.26 -19.15
N ARG A 157 -66.34 -27.07 -19.66
CA ARG A 157 -67.32 -26.64 -20.65
C ARG A 157 -68.26 -25.65 -19.98
N ASP A 158 -67.82 -24.41 -20.09
CA ASP A 158 -68.64 -23.23 -20.25
C ASP A 158 -69.72 -23.51 -21.30
N ARG A 159 -70.92 -23.87 -20.85
CA ARG A 159 -72.09 -24.05 -21.70
C ARG A 159 -73.27 -23.33 -21.06
N GLY A 160 -73.35 -22.04 -21.40
CA GLY A 160 -74.59 -21.36 -21.75
C GLY A 160 -75.71 -21.48 -20.73
N SER A 161 -75.66 -20.64 -19.70
CA SER A 161 -76.85 -20.12 -19.02
C SER A 161 -77.64 -19.26 -20.01
N GLY A 162 -78.47 -19.92 -20.82
CA GLY A 162 -79.64 -19.30 -21.45
C GLY A 162 -80.75 -19.17 -20.43
N GLU A 163 -81.26 -17.95 -20.30
CA GLU A 163 -82.47 -17.59 -19.57
C GLU A 163 -83.65 -18.50 -19.92
N PRO A 164 -84.55 -18.72 -18.95
CA PRO A 164 -85.95 -18.50 -19.28
C PRO A 164 -86.64 -17.61 -18.24
N SER A 165 -86.84 -16.35 -18.63
CA SER A 165 -88.00 -15.58 -18.21
C SER A 165 -89.27 -16.19 -18.82
N ALA A 166 -90.10 -16.83 -18.01
CA ALA A 166 -91.55 -16.93 -18.20
C ALA A 166 -92.13 -17.39 -16.85
N SER A 167 -92.76 -16.50 -16.08
CA SER A 167 -94.20 -16.22 -16.22
C SER A 167 -95.02 -17.52 -16.18
N ALA A 168 -95.41 -17.92 -14.98
CA ALA A 168 -96.58 -18.77 -14.76
C ALA A 168 -97.10 -18.52 -13.34
N ASP A 169 -97.83 -17.41 -13.22
CA ASP A 169 -98.87 -17.21 -12.22
C ASP A 169 -99.74 -18.49 -12.15
N ARG A 170 -99.68 -19.19 -11.02
CA ARG A 170 -100.63 -20.26 -10.71
C ARG A 170 -101.01 -20.17 -9.23
N PRO A 171 -102.16 -19.59 -8.89
CA PRO A 171 -102.68 -19.66 -7.54
C PRO A 171 -103.27 -21.06 -7.32
N ALA A 172 -102.74 -21.79 -6.36
CA ALA A 172 -103.29 -23.07 -5.90
C ALA A 172 -103.08 -23.22 -4.39
N PRO A 173 -103.95 -23.98 -3.71
CA PRO A 173 -104.69 -23.51 -2.54
C PRO A 173 -103.97 -23.74 -1.22
N ALA A 174 -104.24 -22.82 -0.28
CA ALA A 174 -104.04 -23.03 1.14
C ALA A 174 -104.94 -24.19 1.60
N MET A 175 -104.36 -25.39 1.66
CA MET A 175 -104.84 -26.48 2.50
C MET A 175 -103.79 -26.67 3.58
N GLU A 176 -104.07 -26.11 4.75
CA GLU A 176 -103.41 -26.42 6.01
C GLU A 176 -103.46 -27.93 6.21
N ALA A 177 -102.30 -28.59 6.13
CA ALA A 177 -102.11 -29.94 6.64
C ALA A 177 -101.45 -29.80 8.02
N PRO A 178 -102.22 -29.90 9.12
CA PRO A 178 -101.65 -29.93 10.47
C PRO A 178 -101.26 -31.37 10.77
N GLY A 179 -99.99 -31.66 10.59
CA GLY A 179 -99.41 -32.97 10.86
C GLY A 179 -97.93 -32.97 10.53
N ALA A 180 -97.16 -32.12 11.20
CA ALA A 180 -95.70 -32.18 11.14
C ALA A 180 -95.24 -33.56 11.62
N ASP A 181 -94.62 -34.32 10.71
CA ASP A 181 -94.03 -35.61 11.01
C ASP A 181 -92.78 -35.40 11.90
N PRO A 182 -92.78 -35.86 13.17
CA PRO A 182 -91.66 -35.65 14.08
C PRO A 182 -90.35 -36.30 13.60
N GLU A 183 -90.40 -37.22 12.65
CA GLU A 183 -89.22 -37.83 12.04
C GLU A 183 -88.50 -36.85 11.08
N LEU A 184 -89.26 -36.07 10.32
CA LEU A 184 -88.74 -35.02 9.42
C LEU A 184 -88.00 -33.94 10.20
N ASP A 185 -88.54 -33.53 11.35
CA ASP A 185 -87.89 -32.53 12.21
C ASP A 185 -86.61 -33.07 12.86
N ARG A 186 -86.56 -34.36 13.23
CA ARG A 186 -85.32 -35.01 13.69
C ARG A 186 -84.25 -35.08 12.60
N LEU A 187 -84.64 -35.40 11.36
CA LEU A 187 -83.72 -35.44 10.23
C LEU A 187 -83.19 -34.05 9.89
N ARG A 188 -84.04 -33.01 9.91
CA ARG A 188 -83.62 -31.61 9.75
C ARG A 188 -82.65 -31.17 10.84
N ALA A 189 -82.92 -31.52 12.10
CA ALA A 189 -82.01 -31.22 13.21
C ALA A 189 -80.66 -31.92 13.05
N ARG A 190 -80.64 -33.18 12.60
CA ARG A 190 -79.40 -33.92 12.31
C ARG A 190 -78.62 -33.31 11.13
N LEU A 191 -79.29 -32.94 10.05
CA LEU A 191 -78.65 -32.27 8.91
C LEU A 191 -78.02 -30.94 9.33
N ALA A 192 -78.77 -30.11 10.07
CA ALA A 192 -78.28 -28.83 10.59
C ALA A 192 -77.12 -29.01 11.59
N GLY A 193 -77.06 -30.13 12.32
CA GLY A 193 -75.90 -30.50 13.13
C GLY A 193 -74.69 -30.86 12.27
N ALA A 194 -74.86 -31.75 11.30
CA ALA A 194 -73.80 -32.17 10.39
C ALA A 194 -73.25 -31.01 9.54
N GLU A 195 -74.09 -30.03 9.17
CA GLU A 195 -73.66 -28.81 8.47
C GLU A 195 -72.79 -27.93 9.37
N ARG A 196 -73.16 -27.76 10.65
CA ARG A 196 -72.33 -27.06 11.65
C ARG A 196 -70.99 -27.75 11.85
N ASP A 197 -70.98 -29.07 12.02
CA ASP A 197 -69.74 -29.85 12.17
C ASP A 197 -68.85 -29.70 10.92
N ARG A 198 -69.44 -29.68 9.73
CA ARG A 198 -68.71 -29.47 8.46
C ARG A 198 -68.13 -28.05 8.37
N GLU A 199 -68.87 -27.04 8.79
CA GLU A 199 -68.39 -25.65 8.84
C GLU A 199 -67.25 -25.49 9.84
N GLU A 200 -67.35 -26.11 11.02
CA GLU A 200 -66.29 -26.12 12.02
C GLU A 200 -65.03 -26.85 11.52
N ALA A 201 -65.19 -28.01 10.87
CA ALA A 201 -64.09 -28.74 10.27
C ALA A 201 -63.42 -27.93 9.15
N ARG A 202 -64.19 -27.20 8.34
CA ARG A 202 -63.67 -26.29 7.30
C ARG A 202 -62.92 -25.11 7.92
N ALA A 203 -63.44 -24.51 8.97
CA ALA A 203 -62.77 -23.42 9.69
C ALA A 203 -61.44 -23.89 10.28
N THR A 204 -61.43 -25.07 10.90
CA THR A 204 -60.21 -25.70 11.46
C THR A 204 -59.19 -26.00 10.36
N ALA A 205 -59.62 -26.57 9.24
CA ALA A 205 -58.74 -26.83 8.10
C ALA A 205 -58.19 -25.54 7.47
N SER A 206 -58.97 -24.45 7.48
CA SER A 206 -58.50 -23.14 7.02
C SER A 206 -57.39 -22.59 7.93
N ARG A 207 -57.57 -22.64 9.25
CA ARG A 207 -56.55 -22.20 10.22
C ARG A 207 -55.26 -23.01 10.10
N LEU A 208 -55.37 -24.34 10.01
CA LEU A 208 -54.18 -25.21 9.84
C LEU A 208 -53.42 -24.93 8.53
N ARG A 209 -54.12 -24.52 7.46
CA ARG A 209 -53.45 -24.11 6.22
C ARG A 209 -52.71 -22.79 6.38
N GLU A 210 -53.34 -21.81 7.03
CA GLU A 210 -52.71 -20.53 7.36
C GLU A 210 -51.46 -20.73 8.24
N ASP A 211 -51.55 -21.54 9.29
CA ASP A 211 -50.41 -21.88 10.16
C ASP A 211 -49.27 -22.56 9.38
N LEU A 212 -49.60 -23.46 8.44
CA LEU A 212 -48.59 -24.15 7.61
C LEU A 212 -47.92 -23.20 6.62
N ASP A 213 -48.67 -22.27 6.04
CA ASP A 213 -48.12 -21.27 5.12
C ASP A 213 -47.25 -20.27 5.87
N GLU A 214 -47.66 -19.83 7.07
CA GLU A 214 -46.83 -19.00 7.95
C GLU A 214 -45.52 -19.72 8.38
N ALA A 215 -45.61 -21.02 8.71
CA ALA A 215 -44.42 -21.81 9.04
C ALA A 215 -43.47 -21.97 7.85
N ARG A 216 -44.00 -22.08 6.63
CA ARG A 216 -43.20 -22.12 5.39
C ARG A 216 -42.51 -20.78 5.13
N GLU A 217 -43.22 -19.67 5.29
CA GLU A 217 -42.66 -18.33 5.17
C GLU A 217 -41.53 -18.11 6.18
N ARG A 218 -41.75 -18.49 7.45
CA ARG A 218 -40.70 -18.44 8.49
C ARG A 218 -39.47 -19.27 8.12
N ARG A 219 -39.66 -20.46 7.55
CA ARG A 219 -38.55 -21.31 7.09
C ARG A 219 -37.79 -20.67 5.93
N PHE A 220 -38.48 -20.15 4.91
CA PHE A 220 -37.82 -19.47 3.80
C PHE A 220 -37.04 -18.25 4.26
N ALA A 221 -37.61 -17.44 5.14
CA ALA A 221 -36.92 -16.29 5.74
C ALA A 221 -35.66 -16.71 6.52
N ALA A 222 -35.70 -17.84 7.25
CA ALA A 222 -34.54 -18.37 7.95
C ALA A 222 -33.45 -18.90 6.99
N GLU A 223 -33.84 -19.56 5.90
CA GLU A 223 -32.91 -20.03 4.86
C GLU A 223 -32.23 -18.87 4.13
N ASP A 224 -32.97 -17.80 3.82
CA ASP A 224 -32.42 -16.58 3.22
C ASP A 224 -31.49 -15.83 4.18
N ALA A 225 -31.84 -15.76 5.48
CA ALA A 225 -30.97 -15.18 6.50
C ALA A 225 -29.65 -15.97 6.64
N LEU A 226 -29.70 -17.31 6.59
CA LEU A 226 -28.51 -18.15 6.61
C LEU A 226 -27.64 -17.92 5.37
N ARG A 227 -28.24 -17.81 4.18
CA ARG A 227 -27.50 -17.50 2.94
C ARG A 227 -26.81 -16.14 3.03
N ALA A 228 -27.51 -15.11 3.49
CA ALA A 228 -26.93 -13.78 3.69
C ALA A 228 -25.76 -13.79 4.70
N ALA A 229 -25.88 -14.56 5.79
CA ALA A 229 -24.80 -14.72 6.76
C ALA A 229 -23.57 -15.44 6.17
N GLN A 230 -23.78 -16.45 5.32
CA GLN A 230 -22.70 -17.14 4.62
C GLN A 230 -21.98 -16.23 3.62
N GLU A 231 -22.72 -15.42 2.86
CA GLU A 231 -22.15 -14.43 1.95
C GLU A 231 -21.35 -13.36 2.71
N GLN A 232 -21.86 -12.89 3.84
CA GLN A 232 -21.15 -11.93 4.69
C GLN A 232 -19.85 -12.53 5.23
N ARG A 233 -19.86 -13.80 5.67
CA ARG A 233 -18.65 -14.50 6.12
C ARG A 233 -17.64 -14.65 4.99
N HIS A 234 -18.08 -15.05 3.79
CA HIS A 234 -17.18 -15.19 2.65
C HIS A 234 -16.55 -13.85 2.26
N ARG A 235 -17.32 -12.75 2.29
CA ARG A 235 -16.80 -11.40 2.07
C ARG A 235 -15.74 -11.03 3.11
N ALA A 236 -15.98 -11.30 4.40
CA ALA A 236 -15.01 -11.03 5.45
C ALA A 236 -13.73 -11.88 5.32
N GLU A 237 -13.84 -13.13 4.84
CA GLU A 237 -12.69 -13.98 4.55
C GLU A 237 -11.83 -13.42 3.40
N LEU A 238 -12.47 -12.96 2.32
CA LEU A 238 -11.78 -12.29 1.20
C LEU A 238 -11.08 -11.00 1.64
N GLU A 239 -11.77 -10.14 2.40
CA GLU A 239 -11.19 -8.89 2.93
C GLU A 239 -9.95 -9.17 3.81
N ARG A 240 -10.00 -10.23 4.62
CA ARG A 240 -8.86 -10.64 5.46
C ARG A 240 -7.69 -11.13 4.61
N ASP A 241 -7.94 -11.87 3.55
CA ASP A 241 -6.89 -12.40 2.68
C ASP A 241 -6.27 -11.30 1.81
N ASP A 242 -7.07 -10.32 1.36
CA ASP A 242 -6.59 -9.11 0.71
C ASP A 242 -5.70 -8.29 1.64
N ALA A 243 -6.13 -8.06 2.90
CA ALA A 243 -5.32 -7.36 3.90
C ALA A 243 -3.99 -8.06 4.17
N ARG A 244 -3.97 -9.40 4.21
CA ARG A 244 -2.73 -10.19 4.32
C ARG A 244 -1.84 -10.07 3.09
N ALA A 245 -2.43 -10.01 1.89
CA ALA A 245 -1.68 -9.83 0.65
C ALA A 245 -1.04 -8.43 0.59
N ASP A 246 -1.75 -7.40 1.05
CA ASP A 246 -1.21 -6.04 1.21
C ASP A 246 -0.07 -5.99 2.24
N GLY A 247 -0.21 -6.69 3.37
CA GLY A 247 0.88 -6.83 4.35
C GLY A 247 2.15 -7.41 3.73
N ARG A 248 2.04 -8.50 2.95
CA ARG A 248 3.20 -9.09 2.27
C ARG A 248 3.82 -8.15 1.22
N ARG A 249 2.99 -7.38 0.51
CA ARG A 249 3.47 -6.38 -0.47
C ARG A 249 4.26 -5.25 0.21
N SER A 250 3.76 -4.75 1.34
CA SER A 250 4.44 -3.68 2.07
C SER A 250 5.75 -4.14 2.71
N GLU A 251 5.79 -5.36 3.26
CA GLU A 251 7.02 -6.00 3.75
C GLU A 251 8.06 -6.17 2.63
N GLY A 252 7.65 -6.68 1.47
CA GLY A 252 8.56 -6.82 0.32
C GLY A 252 9.13 -5.49 -0.17
N TRP A 253 8.32 -4.42 -0.18
CA TRP A 253 8.78 -3.08 -0.53
C TRP A 253 9.76 -2.51 0.50
N ALA A 254 9.47 -2.68 1.80
CA ALA A 254 10.37 -2.26 2.88
C ALA A 254 11.71 -2.99 2.83
N GLU A 255 11.70 -4.29 2.50
CA GLU A 255 12.92 -5.06 2.30
C GLU A 255 13.72 -4.56 1.08
N GLN A 256 13.05 -4.26 -0.03
CA GLN A 256 13.69 -3.71 -1.23
C GLN A 256 14.32 -2.34 -0.94
N GLN A 257 13.63 -1.45 -0.23
CA GLN A 257 14.19 -0.17 0.21
C GLN A 257 15.41 -0.37 1.12
N SER A 258 15.33 -1.30 2.07
CA SER A 258 16.45 -1.60 2.97
C SER A 258 17.66 -2.17 2.23
N ARG A 259 17.46 -2.96 1.16
CA ARG A 259 18.54 -3.42 0.28
C ARG A 259 19.13 -2.26 -0.52
N HIS A 260 18.30 -1.37 -1.05
CA HIS A 260 18.75 -0.21 -1.80
C HIS A 260 19.59 0.75 -0.93
N VAL A 261 19.12 1.07 0.28
CA VAL A 261 19.85 1.92 1.23
C VAL A 261 21.20 1.29 1.59
N ARG A 262 21.25 -0.02 1.86
CA ARG A 262 22.52 -0.73 2.12
C ARG A 262 23.47 -0.67 0.93
N SER A 263 22.99 -0.88 -0.29
CA SER A 263 23.80 -0.76 -1.51
C SER A 263 24.40 0.64 -1.67
N VAL A 264 23.61 1.69 -1.43
CA VAL A 264 24.08 3.08 -1.50
C VAL A 264 25.11 3.37 -0.40
N GLN A 265 24.90 2.83 0.80
CA GLN A 265 25.86 2.98 1.91
C GLN A 265 27.19 2.28 1.60
N GLU A 266 27.16 1.07 1.04
CA GLU A 266 28.36 0.33 0.64
C GLU A 266 29.15 1.07 -0.46
N GLU A 267 28.44 1.61 -1.46
CA GLU A 267 29.05 2.42 -2.51
C GLU A 267 29.67 3.70 -1.95
N SER A 268 28.98 4.39 -1.04
CA SER A 268 29.52 5.58 -0.38
C SER A 268 30.77 5.26 0.44
N ALA A 269 30.78 4.14 1.16
CA ALA A 269 31.93 3.69 1.96
C ALA A 269 33.12 3.28 1.06
N ARG A 270 32.85 2.80 -0.16
CA ARG A 270 33.89 2.54 -1.17
C ARG A 270 34.50 3.84 -1.68
N LEU A 271 33.69 4.82 -2.06
CA LEU A 271 34.17 6.11 -2.57
C LEU A 271 34.94 6.90 -1.51
N VAL A 272 34.54 6.83 -0.24
CA VAL A 272 35.29 7.44 0.87
C VAL A 272 36.68 6.82 1.00
N ARG A 273 36.78 5.48 0.96
CA ARG A 273 38.09 4.78 0.99
C ARG A 273 38.97 5.17 -0.18
N GLU A 274 38.42 5.19 -1.40
CA GLU A 274 39.15 5.59 -2.60
C GLU A 274 39.67 7.04 -2.51
N ARG A 275 38.85 7.96 -2.01
CA ARG A 275 39.27 9.34 -1.76
C ARG A 275 40.42 9.42 -0.76
N ASP A 276 40.33 8.65 0.32
CA ASP A 276 41.34 8.68 1.38
C ASP A 276 42.66 8.01 0.91
N ASP A 277 42.59 6.97 0.09
CA ASP A 277 43.74 6.37 -0.60
C ASP A 277 44.42 7.36 -1.56
N LEU A 278 43.64 8.09 -2.36
CA LEU A 278 44.17 9.14 -3.24
C LEU A 278 44.84 10.27 -2.47
N ARG A 279 44.28 10.67 -1.31
CA ARG A 279 44.90 11.66 -0.42
C ARG A 279 46.22 11.14 0.16
N ALA A 280 46.27 9.87 0.58
CA ALA A 280 47.49 9.25 1.07
C ALA A 280 48.57 9.16 0.00
N ALA A 281 48.19 8.83 -1.24
CA ALA A 281 49.08 8.80 -2.40
C ALA A 281 49.64 10.20 -2.72
N LEU A 282 48.78 11.24 -2.72
CA LEU A 282 49.23 12.62 -2.94
C LEU A 282 50.24 13.04 -1.85
N ALA A 283 49.94 12.76 -0.58
CA ALA A 283 50.85 13.05 0.52
C ALA A 283 52.20 12.31 0.42
N ALA A 284 52.21 11.10 -0.17
CA ALA A 284 53.46 10.38 -0.44
C ALA A 284 54.29 11.06 -1.52
N VAL A 285 53.67 11.48 -2.63
CA VAL A 285 54.34 12.22 -3.72
C VAL A 285 54.90 13.55 -3.21
N GLU A 286 54.19 14.25 -2.34
CA GLU A 286 54.68 15.49 -1.72
C GLU A 286 55.93 15.23 -0.87
N ARG A 287 55.94 14.16 -0.07
CA ARG A 287 57.15 13.77 0.71
C ARG A 287 58.34 13.44 -0.19
N GLU A 288 58.12 12.68 -1.26
CA GLU A 288 59.17 12.35 -2.23
C GLU A 288 59.74 13.60 -2.91
N ARG A 289 58.87 14.55 -3.28
CA ARG A 289 59.28 15.84 -3.86
C ARG A 289 60.14 16.62 -2.86
N ASP A 290 59.70 16.72 -1.61
CA ASP A 290 60.42 17.48 -0.59
C ASP A 290 61.78 16.84 -0.24
N GLU A 291 61.88 15.50 -0.28
CA GLU A 291 63.15 14.78 -0.20
C GLU A 291 64.05 15.00 -1.41
N ALA A 292 63.50 15.05 -2.62
CA ALA A 292 64.25 15.37 -3.83
C ALA A 292 64.80 16.80 -3.79
N LEU A 293 64.01 17.76 -3.30
CA LEU A 293 64.44 19.14 -3.09
C LEU A 293 65.59 19.23 -2.07
N ARG A 294 65.46 18.56 -0.91
CA ARG A 294 66.54 18.50 0.09
C ARG A 294 67.83 17.89 -0.47
N ARG A 295 67.73 16.81 -1.27
CA ARG A 295 68.88 16.22 -1.97
C ARG A 295 69.52 17.19 -2.95
N ALA A 296 68.71 17.94 -3.70
CA ALA A 296 69.20 18.94 -4.64
C ALA A 296 69.93 20.10 -3.93
N ASP A 297 69.41 20.55 -2.79
CA ASP A 297 70.03 21.60 -1.99
C ASP A 297 71.37 21.14 -1.40
N HIS A 298 71.45 19.94 -0.82
CA HIS A 298 72.72 19.37 -0.38
C HIS A 298 73.74 19.22 -1.51
N ALA A 299 73.31 18.84 -2.71
CA ALA A 299 74.21 18.77 -3.87
C ALA A 299 74.73 20.15 -4.28
N ARG A 300 73.92 21.22 -4.16
CA ARG A 300 74.35 22.60 -4.41
C ARG A 300 75.35 23.08 -3.36
N GLU A 301 75.08 22.82 -2.07
CA GLU A 301 75.99 23.14 -0.97
C GLU A 301 77.36 22.47 -1.16
N ALA A 302 77.37 21.17 -1.46
CA ALA A 302 78.60 20.43 -1.73
C ALA A 302 79.37 21.00 -2.94
N ARG A 303 78.66 21.35 -4.02
CA ARG A 303 79.28 22.01 -5.19
C ARG A 303 79.88 23.35 -4.80
N ASP A 304 79.16 24.18 -4.05
CA ASP A 304 79.62 25.50 -3.68
C ASP A 304 80.83 25.41 -2.72
N GLU A 305 80.87 24.42 -1.83
CA GLU A 305 82.04 24.10 -1.00
C GLU A 305 83.26 23.70 -1.85
N THR A 306 83.08 22.83 -2.86
CA THR A 306 84.17 22.47 -3.78
C THR A 306 84.68 23.67 -4.58
N LEU A 307 83.79 24.59 -5.00
CA LEU A 307 84.16 25.83 -5.68
C LEU A 307 84.94 26.79 -4.77
N ILE A 308 84.55 26.89 -3.49
CA ILE A 308 85.28 27.68 -2.50
C ILE A 308 86.68 27.09 -2.28
N ALA A 309 86.78 25.77 -2.10
CA ALA A 309 88.06 25.07 -1.94
C ALA A 309 88.96 25.25 -3.17
N PHE A 310 88.41 25.12 -4.37
CA PHE A 310 89.12 25.35 -5.62
C PHE A 310 89.65 26.79 -5.73
N ARG A 311 88.83 27.80 -5.42
CA ARG A 311 89.26 29.21 -5.39
C ARG A 311 90.33 29.47 -4.32
N ALA A 312 90.28 28.79 -3.19
CA ALA A 312 91.31 28.89 -2.16
C ALA A 312 92.66 28.33 -2.64
N LEU A 313 92.65 27.17 -3.30
CA LEU A 313 93.82 26.59 -3.96
C LEU A 313 94.38 27.51 -5.05
N GLU A 314 93.51 28.07 -5.88
CA GLU A 314 93.91 28.99 -6.94
C GLU A 314 94.54 30.28 -6.38
N ARG A 315 93.97 30.85 -5.31
CA ARG A 315 94.59 31.98 -4.60
C ARG A 315 95.97 31.63 -4.07
N ARG A 316 96.12 30.46 -3.44
CA ARG A 316 97.42 29.99 -2.91
C ARG A 316 98.46 29.82 -4.02
N ALA A 317 98.05 29.30 -5.18
CA ALA A 317 98.93 29.18 -6.34
C ALA A 317 99.35 30.56 -6.89
N ARG A 318 98.45 31.55 -6.91
CA ARG A 318 98.74 32.91 -7.39
C ARG A 318 99.61 33.73 -6.44
N THR A 319 99.49 33.57 -5.13
CA THR A 319 100.26 34.35 -4.15
C THR A 319 101.73 33.93 -4.03
N GLY A 320 102.16 32.87 -4.71
CA GLY A 320 103.57 32.45 -4.71
C GLY A 320 104.11 32.06 -3.33
N ASP A 321 103.23 31.67 -2.41
CA ASP A 321 103.59 31.23 -1.06
C ASP A 321 104.07 29.77 -1.10
N THR A 322 105.26 29.57 -1.66
CA THR A 322 106.00 28.31 -1.70
C THR A 322 106.88 28.10 -0.47
N ALA A 323 106.70 28.89 0.60
CA ALA A 323 107.67 28.98 1.68
C ALA A 323 107.72 27.79 2.67
N ASP A 324 106.80 26.83 2.63
CA ASP A 324 106.79 25.71 3.60
C ASP A 324 106.49 24.33 2.98
N HIS A 325 107.37 23.88 2.08
CA HIS A 325 107.39 22.48 1.60
C HIS A 325 108.33 21.55 2.38
N ALA A 326 108.76 21.93 3.58
CA ALA A 326 109.72 21.15 4.38
C ALA A 326 109.14 20.50 5.64
N ALA A 327 107.95 19.88 5.58
CA ALA A 327 107.53 18.88 6.56
C ALA A 327 106.30 18.11 6.06
N LEU A 328 106.49 17.08 5.24
CA LEU A 328 105.50 16.01 5.11
C LEU A 328 105.67 15.07 6.30
N PRO A 329 104.73 14.97 7.26
CA PRO A 329 104.77 13.89 8.23
C PRO A 329 104.31 12.60 7.55
N ALA A 330 105.26 11.71 7.35
CA ALA A 330 105.01 10.29 7.26
C ALA A 330 104.33 9.84 8.57
N ALA A 331 103.01 9.65 8.54
CA ALA A 331 102.27 9.02 9.62
C ALA A 331 101.18 8.12 9.05
N THR A 332 101.64 6.98 8.54
CA THR A 332 100.95 5.70 8.60
C THR A 332 100.35 5.52 9.99
N ARG A 333 99.02 5.55 10.13
CA ARG A 333 98.36 4.94 11.28
C ARG A 333 97.01 4.40 10.88
N GLU A 334 96.99 3.09 10.77
CA GLU A 334 95.80 2.23 10.80
C GLU A 334 94.80 2.75 11.83
N ARG A 335 93.72 3.36 11.37
CA ARG A 335 92.51 3.51 12.17
C ARG A 335 91.48 2.53 11.62
N ARG A 336 91.58 1.33 12.16
CA ARG A 336 90.55 0.29 12.23
C ARG A 336 89.18 0.94 12.36
N ALA A 337 88.38 0.87 11.28
CA ALA A 337 86.98 1.24 11.33
C ALA A 337 86.28 0.39 12.41
N PRO A 338 85.46 0.99 13.29
CA PRO A 338 84.59 0.21 14.15
C PRO A 338 83.62 -0.56 13.25
N ARG A 339 83.75 -1.88 13.28
CA ARG A 339 82.74 -2.82 12.83
C ARG A 339 81.43 -2.43 13.52
N PRO A 340 80.35 -2.09 12.81
CA PRO A 340 79.06 -1.91 13.45
C PRO A 340 78.73 -3.23 14.15
N GLU A 341 78.52 -3.14 15.46
CA GLU A 341 77.99 -4.24 16.25
C GLU A 341 76.71 -4.71 15.58
N ALA A 342 76.64 -6.02 15.39
CA ALA A 342 75.43 -6.69 14.99
C ALA A 342 74.41 -6.47 16.12
N GLU A 343 73.51 -5.50 15.93
CA GLU A 343 72.22 -5.54 16.59
C GLU A 343 71.50 -6.80 16.11
N ASP A 344 71.07 -7.59 17.09
CA ASP A 344 70.30 -8.81 16.95
C ASP A 344 69.26 -8.72 15.82
N PRO A 345 69.22 -9.68 14.88
CA PRO A 345 68.02 -9.89 14.10
C PRO A 345 66.93 -10.37 15.08
N ALA A 346 66.02 -9.47 15.42
CA ALA A 346 64.71 -9.83 15.97
C ALA A 346 64.15 -11.02 15.15
N PRO A 347 63.52 -12.00 15.82
CA PRO A 347 63.16 -13.26 15.20
C PRO A 347 62.29 -13.01 13.96
N ALA A 348 62.73 -13.60 12.85
CA ALA A 348 61.95 -13.70 11.63
C ALA A 348 60.53 -14.19 11.96
N GLU A 349 59.58 -13.26 11.98
CA GLU A 349 58.20 -13.60 11.71
C GLU A 349 58.17 -14.15 10.29
N ARG A 350 58.07 -15.48 10.24
CA ARG A 350 57.79 -16.24 9.04
C ARG A 350 56.72 -15.50 8.24
N PRO A 351 56.92 -15.25 6.93
CA PRO A 351 55.77 -15.06 6.06
C PRO A 351 54.99 -16.38 6.14
N ALA A 352 53.89 -16.37 6.89
CA ALA A 352 52.87 -17.38 6.76
C ALA A 352 52.58 -17.46 5.26
N ALA A 353 52.82 -18.66 4.73
CA ALA A 353 52.53 -19.00 3.36
C ALA A 353 51.19 -18.37 2.99
N ARG A 354 51.23 -17.48 2.01
CA ARG A 354 50.08 -17.12 1.20
C ARG A 354 49.66 -18.43 0.54
N ALA A 355 48.87 -19.21 1.27
CA ALA A 355 48.03 -20.23 0.69
C ALA A 355 47.20 -19.47 -0.33
N GLU A 356 47.46 -19.74 -1.60
CA GLU A 356 46.47 -19.60 -2.66
C GLU A 356 45.28 -20.51 -2.28
N SER A 357 44.47 -20.05 -1.33
CA SER A 357 43.10 -20.50 -1.21
C SER A 357 42.38 -19.91 -2.41
N ALA A 358 42.40 -20.67 -3.48
CA ALA A 358 41.38 -20.64 -4.50
C ALA A 358 40.00 -20.52 -3.81
N PRO A 359 39.07 -19.70 -4.32
CA PRO A 359 37.68 -19.85 -3.91
C PRO A 359 37.25 -21.25 -4.37
N GLU A 360 37.22 -22.19 -3.43
CA GLU A 360 36.45 -23.42 -3.53
C GLU A 360 35.05 -23.00 -3.98
N ARG A 361 34.74 -23.26 -5.24
CA ARG A 361 33.37 -23.32 -5.72
C ARG A 361 32.62 -24.23 -4.74
N PRO A 362 31.49 -23.82 -4.15
CA PRO A 362 30.62 -24.78 -3.52
C PRO A 362 30.18 -25.76 -4.61
N ALA A 363 30.71 -26.99 -4.55
CA ALA A 363 30.13 -28.10 -5.26
C ALA A 363 28.67 -28.23 -4.79
N PRO A 364 27.72 -28.48 -5.70
CA PRO A 364 26.30 -28.48 -5.37
C PRO A 364 26.04 -29.55 -4.31
N GLU A 365 25.51 -29.13 -3.17
CA GLU A 365 24.87 -30.03 -2.22
C GLU A 365 23.85 -30.85 -2.99
N ARG A 366 24.13 -32.15 -3.05
CA ARG A 366 23.21 -33.16 -3.52
C ARG A 366 21.92 -33.00 -2.75
N LEU A 367 20.86 -32.68 -3.49
CA LEU A 367 19.49 -33.03 -3.17
C LEU A 367 19.46 -34.49 -2.67
N VAL A 368 19.37 -34.63 -1.35
CA VAL A 368 18.79 -35.83 -0.74
C VAL A 368 17.28 -35.60 -0.78
N PRO A 369 16.50 -36.45 -1.46
CA PRO A 369 15.05 -36.38 -1.40
C PRO A 369 14.66 -36.73 0.04
N ARG A 370 14.03 -35.80 0.74
CA ARG A 370 13.28 -36.12 1.94
C ARG A 370 11.91 -36.61 1.48
N ASP A 371 11.90 -37.90 1.17
CA ASP A 371 10.74 -38.76 1.08
C ASP A 371 10.44 -39.22 2.50
N ASP A 372 9.35 -38.72 3.06
CA ASP A 372 8.66 -39.08 4.31
C ASP A 372 7.47 -38.11 4.34
N GLY A 373 6.31 -38.44 3.80
CA GLY A 373 5.55 -39.64 4.06
C GLY A 373 4.18 -39.14 4.49
N ASP A 374 3.17 -39.53 3.72
CA ASP A 374 1.77 -39.36 4.03
C ASP A 374 1.49 -39.72 5.49
N ASP A 375 0.98 -38.77 6.28
CA ASP A 375 0.20 -39.11 7.48
C ASP A 375 -1.25 -38.75 7.19
N ASP A 376 -1.88 -39.76 6.60
CA ASP A 376 -3.30 -39.96 6.51
C ASP A 376 -3.98 -39.75 7.87
N THR A 377 -5.08 -38.99 7.81
CA THR A 377 -6.37 -39.47 8.31
C THR A 377 -6.45 -39.91 9.79
N GLN A 378 -6.90 -38.99 10.66
CA GLN A 378 -8.08 -39.25 11.51
C GLN A 378 -8.50 -38.04 12.40
N PRO A 379 -9.77 -37.63 12.37
CA PRO A 379 -10.37 -36.83 13.44
C PRO A 379 -10.94 -37.77 14.53
N PRO A 380 -10.81 -37.48 15.83
CA PRO A 380 -11.61 -38.19 16.81
C PRO A 380 -13.00 -37.56 16.89
N ALA A 381 -13.96 -38.45 16.70
CA ALA A 381 -15.39 -38.27 16.80
C ALA A 381 -15.87 -37.83 18.19
N ASP A 382 -17.06 -37.22 18.16
CA ASP A 382 -18.17 -37.38 19.09
C ASP A 382 -17.88 -37.97 20.48
N ARG A 383 -18.03 -37.12 21.50
CA ARG A 383 -18.63 -37.53 22.78
C ARG A 383 -19.80 -36.61 23.14
N ARG A 384 -20.97 -36.97 22.62
CA ARG A 384 -22.26 -36.73 23.26
C ARG A 384 -22.64 -37.94 24.12
N ARG A 385 -22.85 -37.72 25.43
CA ARG A 385 -23.90 -38.27 26.32
C ARG A 385 -23.46 -38.01 27.78
N ALA A 386 -24.09 -37.09 28.50
CA ALA A 386 -25.41 -37.16 29.14
C ALA A 386 -25.43 -38.01 30.43
N HIS A 387 -26.22 -37.53 31.40
CA HIS A 387 -26.47 -38.01 32.78
C HIS A 387 -25.44 -37.57 33.82
N ALA A 388 -25.81 -37.21 35.05
CA ALA A 388 -27.09 -36.83 35.67
C ALA A 388 -26.73 -36.18 37.01
N GLY A 389 -27.73 -35.54 37.62
CA GLY A 389 -27.60 -34.64 38.77
C GLY A 389 -26.86 -35.18 39.98
N THR A 390 -26.21 -34.25 40.69
CA THR A 390 -26.01 -34.33 42.13
C THR A 390 -26.15 -32.92 42.72
N THR A 391 -27.04 -32.85 43.69
CA THR A 391 -27.39 -31.77 44.61
C THR A 391 -26.24 -31.39 45.55
N LEU A 392 -26.38 -30.23 46.22
CA LEU A 392 -25.56 -29.71 47.34
C LEU A 392 -24.16 -29.19 46.92
N THR A 393 -23.69 -27.99 47.26
CA THR A 393 -23.92 -27.12 48.42
C THR A 393 -23.44 -25.72 48.05
N ALA A 394 -24.11 -24.68 48.55
CA ALA A 394 -23.68 -23.28 48.41
C ALA A 394 -22.30 -23.03 49.05
N PRO A 395 -21.53 -22.09 48.49
CA PRO A 395 -20.88 -21.09 49.31
C PRO A 395 -21.40 -19.70 48.96
N ASP A 396 -21.91 -19.04 50.00
CA ASP A 396 -21.98 -17.59 50.11
C ASP A 396 -20.59 -17.00 49.78
N ASP A 397 -20.53 -16.11 48.81
CA ASP A 397 -19.56 -15.02 48.74
C ASP A 397 -20.14 -13.96 47.79
N ASP A 398 -20.89 -13.06 48.40
CA ASP A 398 -21.36 -11.79 47.86
C ASP A 398 -20.19 -10.78 47.97
N PRO A 399 -19.52 -10.37 46.88
CA PRO A 399 -18.66 -9.21 46.95
C PRO A 399 -19.54 -7.97 46.94
N THR A 400 -19.98 -7.57 48.13
CA THR A 400 -20.55 -6.25 48.39
C THR A 400 -19.53 -5.21 47.90
N LEU A 401 -19.80 -4.62 46.74
CA LEU A 401 -19.14 -3.43 46.23
C LEU A 401 -19.43 -2.29 47.22
N VAL A 402 -18.56 -2.15 48.21
CA VAL A 402 -18.47 -0.95 49.05
C VAL A 402 -17.97 0.17 48.15
N ALA A 403 -18.89 1.04 47.74
CA ALA A 403 -18.55 2.36 47.24
C ALA A 403 -17.72 3.07 48.32
N PRO A 404 -16.52 3.59 48.00
CA PRO A 404 -15.81 4.45 48.93
C PRO A 404 -16.67 5.70 49.16
N ALA A 405 -16.92 6.00 50.43
CA ALA A 405 -17.56 7.24 50.83
C ALA A 405 -16.72 8.41 50.30
N ASP A 406 -17.35 9.24 49.46
CA ASP A 406 -16.87 10.58 49.14
C ASP A 406 -16.74 11.37 50.45
N ASP A 407 -15.50 11.67 50.84
CA ASP A 407 -15.18 12.66 51.86
C ASP A 407 -15.08 14.03 51.17
N PRO A 408 -16.04 14.95 51.35
CA PRO A 408 -16.13 16.18 50.56
C PRO A 408 -15.12 17.28 50.96
N ASP A 409 -14.18 17.03 51.88
CA ASP A 409 -13.29 18.07 52.41
C ASP A 409 -11.77 17.81 52.23
N GLU A 410 -11.36 16.84 51.40
CA GLU A 410 -9.94 16.64 51.10
C GLU A 410 -9.48 17.49 49.89
N PRO A 411 -8.62 18.51 50.07
CA PRO A 411 -8.16 19.33 48.96
C PRO A 411 -7.29 18.50 48.02
N LEU A 412 -7.82 18.22 46.83
CA LEU A 412 -7.11 17.70 45.66
C LEU A 412 -5.68 18.22 45.61
N GLY A 413 -4.72 17.32 45.86
CA GLY A 413 -3.30 17.59 45.78
C GLY A 413 -2.95 18.16 44.41
N VAL A 414 -2.68 19.46 44.38
CA VAL A 414 -2.15 20.18 43.22
C VAL A 414 -0.77 19.62 42.93
N VAL A 415 -0.69 18.68 41.99
CA VAL A 415 0.57 18.39 41.31
C VAL A 415 0.92 19.65 40.55
N ALA A 416 1.91 20.38 41.05
CA ALA A 416 2.45 21.57 40.42
C ALA A 416 3.05 21.19 39.05
N LEU A 417 2.24 21.28 38.01
CA LEU A 417 2.71 21.33 36.64
C LEU A 417 3.55 22.60 36.49
N PRO A 418 4.81 22.51 36.03
CA PRO A 418 5.63 23.69 35.80
C PRO A 418 4.90 24.62 34.83
N ALA A 419 4.89 25.90 35.19
CA ALA A 419 4.11 26.93 34.51
C ALA A 419 4.28 26.86 32.99
N ALA A 420 3.15 26.85 32.27
CA ALA A 420 3.05 26.89 30.81
C ALA A 420 3.66 28.15 30.15
N LYS A 421 4.41 28.96 30.91
CA LYS A 421 5.09 30.16 30.42
C LYS A 421 6.46 29.86 29.79
N ASP A 422 7.10 28.74 30.16
CA ASP A 422 8.42 28.38 29.61
C ASP A 422 8.34 27.46 28.38
N LEU A 423 7.24 26.72 28.18
CA LEU A 423 7.01 25.90 26.97
C LEU A 423 6.55 26.72 25.75
N ALA A 424 6.00 27.92 25.95
CA ALA A 424 5.63 28.82 24.86
C ALA A 424 6.84 29.55 24.23
N ALA A 425 7.99 29.60 24.92
CA ALA A 425 9.19 30.22 24.40
C ALA A 425 9.94 29.32 23.40
N ASP A 426 9.88 27.98 23.57
CA ASP A 426 10.60 27.03 22.71
C ASP A 426 9.87 26.70 21.40
N VAL A 427 8.55 26.85 21.34
CA VAL A 427 7.79 26.61 20.09
C VAL A 427 8.00 27.73 19.06
N HIS A 428 8.42 28.93 19.49
CA HIS A 428 8.75 30.03 18.59
C HIS A 428 10.21 30.05 18.11
N HIS A 429 11.03 29.05 18.44
CA HIS A 429 12.41 28.94 17.94
C HIS A 429 12.55 28.08 16.67
N VAL A 430 11.53 27.32 16.28
CA VAL A 430 11.59 26.46 15.07
C VAL A 430 11.36 27.27 13.78
N ASP A 431 10.69 28.43 13.85
CA ASP A 431 10.40 29.29 12.68
C ASP A 431 11.59 30.17 12.23
N ARG A 432 12.73 30.14 12.94
CA ARG A 432 13.92 30.93 12.55
C ARG A 432 15.02 30.14 11.83
N LEU A 433 14.80 28.84 11.56
CA LEU A 433 15.76 28.01 10.82
C LEU A 433 15.55 27.98 9.30
N SER A 434 14.55 28.68 8.76
CA SER A 434 14.17 28.60 7.34
C SER A 434 14.58 29.81 6.47
N ALA A 435 15.42 30.72 6.99
CA ALA A 435 16.07 31.74 6.18
C ALA A 435 17.57 31.47 6.08
N ARG A 436 17.96 30.34 5.48
CA ARG A 436 19.32 30.25 4.94
C ARG A 436 19.41 31.30 3.83
N PRO A 437 20.32 32.29 3.91
CA PRO A 437 20.50 33.24 2.82
C PRO A 437 20.85 32.43 1.58
N VAL A 438 19.99 32.51 0.57
CA VAL A 438 20.22 31.86 -0.72
C VAL A 438 21.56 32.37 -1.22
N THR A 439 22.56 31.49 -1.23
CA THR A 439 23.89 31.88 -1.63
C THR A 439 23.91 32.04 -3.15
N ALA A 440 24.79 32.89 -3.68
CA ALA A 440 24.96 33.00 -5.13
C ALA A 440 25.27 31.63 -5.79
N PHE A 441 25.82 30.70 -5.01
CA PHE A 441 26.06 29.32 -5.40
C PHE A 441 24.76 28.53 -5.62
N ASP A 442 23.73 28.71 -4.79
CA ASP A 442 22.45 28.02 -4.93
C ASP A 442 21.73 28.44 -6.22
N VAL A 443 21.76 29.74 -6.55
CA VAL A 443 21.19 30.25 -7.80
C VAL A 443 21.96 29.71 -9.02
N TRP A 444 23.29 29.63 -8.93
CA TRP A 444 24.11 29.07 -9.99
C TRP A 444 23.87 27.56 -10.16
N ALA A 445 23.76 26.81 -9.06
CA ALA A 445 23.48 25.38 -9.06
C ALA A 445 22.11 25.07 -9.70
N VAL A 446 21.08 25.85 -9.38
CA VAL A 446 19.74 25.69 -10.00
C VAL A 446 19.80 25.93 -11.52
N ARG A 447 20.56 26.93 -11.99
CA ARG A 447 20.70 27.21 -13.43
C ARG A 447 21.45 26.12 -14.18
N ILE A 448 22.50 25.56 -13.57
CA ILE A 448 23.25 24.43 -14.17
C ILE A 448 22.37 23.19 -14.21
N LEU A 449 21.69 22.87 -13.11
CA LEU A 449 20.83 21.69 -13.04
C LEU A 449 19.70 21.78 -14.07
N GLY A 450 19.08 22.95 -14.23
CA GLY A 450 18.07 23.19 -15.27
C GLY A 450 18.62 23.04 -16.69
N SER A 451 19.85 23.51 -16.94
CA SER A 451 20.50 23.38 -18.26
C SER A 451 20.83 21.92 -18.60
N VAL A 452 21.33 21.16 -17.63
CA VAL A 452 21.61 19.72 -17.80
C VAL A 452 20.32 18.95 -18.05
N ALA A 453 19.25 19.23 -17.30
CA ALA A 453 17.95 18.61 -17.50
C ALA A 453 17.38 18.89 -18.90
N ALA A 454 17.50 20.13 -19.39
CA ALA A 454 17.05 20.50 -20.73
C ALA A 454 17.83 19.78 -21.85
N VAL A 455 19.15 19.65 -21.71
CA VAL A 455 19.99 18.90 -22.67
C VAL A 455 19.64 17.41 -22.66
N CYS A 456 19.45 16.81 -21.48
CA CYS A 456 19.01 15.41 -21.36
C CYS A 456 17.64 15.19 -22.01
N PHE A 457 16.70 16.13 -21.81
CA PHE A 457 15.37 16.06 -22.42
C PHE A 457 15.43 16.14 -23.95
N LEU A 458 16.23 17.07 -24.51
CA LEU A 458 16.46 17.16 -25.95
C LEU A 458 17.12 15.90 -26.51
N GLY A 459 18.09 15.33 -25.79
CA GLY A 459 18.73 14.06 -26.17
C GLY A 459 17.74 12.90 -26.21
N LEU A 460 16.87 12.77 -25.20
CA LEU A 460 15.80 11.78 -25.16
C LEU A 460 14.82 11.95 -26.33
N LEU A 461 14.43 13.19 -26.62
CA LEU A 461 13.50 13.50 -27.70
C LEU A 461 14.10 13.17 -29.07
N LEU A 462 15.38 13.44 -29.27
CA LEU A 462 16.10 13.11 -30.50
C LEU A 462 16.29 11.61 -30.66
N LEU A 463 16.60 10.89 -29.57
CA LEU A 463 16.68 9.43 -29.56
C LEU A 463 15.33 8.78 -29.89
N LEU A 464 14.24 9.36 -29.38
CA LEU A 464 12.88 8.93 -29.69
C LEU A 464 12.52 9.19 -31.16
N MET A 465 12.88 10.35 -31.71
CA MET A 465 12.70 10.64 -33.14
C MET A 465 13.50 9.65 -34.02
N LEU A 466 14.71 9.25 -33.60
CA LEU A 466 15.54 8.30 -34.35
C LEU A 466 15.03 6.85 -34.28
N THR A 467 14.33 6.45 -33.22
CA THR A 467 13.75 5.10 -33.14
C THR A 467 12.44 4.98 -33.92
N PHE A 468 11.76 6.09 -34.21
CA PHE A 468 10.49 6.12 -34.94
C PHE A 468 10.60 6.60 -36.40
N ALA A 469 11.78 7.05 -36.85
CA ALA A 469 12.11 7.37 -38.23
C ALA A 469 12.79 6.18 -38.91
#